data_AF-Q1KTH4-F1
#
_entry.id   AF-Q1KTH4-F1
#
_cell.length_a   1.000
_cell.length_b   1.000
_cell.length_c   1.000
_cell.angle_alpha   90.00
_cell.angle_beta   90.00
_cell.angle_gamma   90.00
#
_symmetry.space_group_name_H-M   'P 1'
#
loop_
_entity.id
_entity.type
_entity.pdbx_description
1 polymer ?
#
loop_
_entity_poly.entity_id
_entity_poly.type
_entity_poly.pdbx_seq_one_letter_code
_entity_poly.pdbx_strand_id
1 'polypeptide(L)'
;RLVGATRGHALLKKKSDALTVQFRQILKKIVSTKESMGDVMKNSSFALTEAKYAAGENIKHVVLENVQTATLKVRSRQENIAGVKLPKFEHFSEGETKNDLTGLARGGQQVQACRAAYVKSIELLVELASLQTSFLTLDEAIKTTNRRVNALENVVKPRL
;
A
#
# COMPACT_ATOMS: atom_id res chain seq x y z
N ARG A 1 -43.40 -4.18 10.96
CA ARG A 1 -42.56 -3.77 9.79
C ARG A 1 -41.74 -2.51 10.09
N LEU A 2 -42.36 -1.44 10.63
CA LEU A 2 -41.67 -0.21 11.06
C LEU A 2 -40.52 -0.46 12.07
N VAL A 3 -40.74 -1.30 13.08
CA VAL A 3 -39.73 -1.65 14.12
C VAL A 3 -38.48 -2.34 13.54
N GLY A 4 -38.64 -3.09 12.45
CA GLY A 4 -37.52 -3.71 11.75
C GLY A 4 -36.68 -2.69 10.97
N ALA A 5 -37.34 -1.73 10.31
CA ALA A 5 -36.69 -0.65 9.60
C ALA A 5 -35.94 0.31 10.53
N THR A 6 -36.49 0.60 11.72
CA THR A 6 -35.80 1.44 12.73
C THR A 6 -34.59 0.74 13.35
N ARG A 7 -34.69 -0.55 13.69
CA ARG A 7 -33.53 -1.35 14.16
C ARG A 7 -32.46 -1.49 13.07
N GLY A 8 -32.84 -1.76 11.82
CA GLY A 8 -31.92 -1.87 10.69
C GLY A 8 -31.16 -0.56 10.43
N HIS A 9 -31.86 0.58 10.49
CA HIS A 9 -31.23 1.89 10.38
C HIS A 9 -30.21 2.14 11.51
N ALA A 10 -30.56 1.84 12.76
CA ALA A 10 -29.64 2.02 13.89
C ALA A 10 -28.37 1.16 13.77
N LEU A 11 -28.50 -0.09 13.30
CA LEU A 11 -27.35 -0.98 13.08
C LEU A 11 -26.46 -0.50 11.93
N LEU A 12 -27.06 -0.09 10.80
CA LEU A 12 -26.31 0.43 9.65
C LEU A 12 -25.60 1.75 9.98
N LYS A 13 -26.22 2.61 10.79
CA LYS A 13 -25.59 3.84 11.27
C LYS A 13 -24.36 3.55 12.13
N LYS A 14 -24.48 2.65 13.13
CA LYS A 14 -23.35 2.21 13.94
C LYS A 14 -22.22 1.59 13.11
N LYS A 15 -22.55 0.79 12.09
CA LYS A 15 -21.56 0.23 11.15
C LYS A 15 -20.84 1.34 10.38
N SER A 16 -21.58 2.33 9.85
CA SER A 16 -21.01 3.46 9.12
C SER A 16 -20.08 4.30 9.98
N ASP A 17 -20.46 4.57 11.23
CA ASP A 17 -19.64 5.33 12.18
C ASP A 17 -18.32 4.59 12.47
N ALA A 18 -18.38 3.28 12.70
CA ALA A 18 -17.20 2.44 12.91
C ALA A 18 -16.26 2.44 11.69
N LEU A 19 -16.82 2.30 10.48
CA LEU A 19 -16.06 2.37 9.23
C LEU A 19 -15.41 3.75 9.04
N THR A 20 -16.11 4.82 9.40
CA THR A 20 -15.61 6.20 9.29
C THR A 20 -14.44 6.47 10.25
N VAL A 21 -14.48 5.91 11.47
CA VAL A 21 -13.35 6.00 12.42
C VAL A 21 -12.12 5.30 11.84
N GLN A 22 -12.29 4.08 11.35
CA GLN A 22 -11.20 3.32 10.71
C GLN A 22 -10.65 4.03 9.46
N PHE A 23 -11.54 4.61 8.66
CA PHE A 23 -11.17 5.38 7.47
C PHE A 23 -10.28 6.58 7.82
N ARG A 24 -10.60 7.34 8.88
CA ARG A 24 -9.77 8.45 9.36
C ARG A 24 -8.42 7.99 9.88
N GLN A 25 -8.37 6.84 10.57
CA GLN A 25 -7.11 6.25 11.04
C GLN A 25 -6.20 5.87 9.88
N ILE A 26 -6.75 5.20 8.86
CA ILE A 26 -6.02 4.83 7.64
C ILE A 26 -5.56 6.09 6.89
N LEU A 27 -6.40 7.12 6.78
CA LEU A 27 -6.04 8.38 6.13
C LEU A 27 -4.85 9.06 6.81
N LYS A 28 -4.85 9.14 8.15
CA LYS A 28 -3.72 9.68 8.90
C LYS A 28 -2.44 8.86 8.67
N LYS A 29 -2.56 7.53 8.62
CA LYS A 29 -1.43 6.64 8.33
C LYS A 29 -0.90 6.85 6.90
N ILE A 30 -1.77 6.98 5.90
CA ILE A 30 -1.39 7.23 4.50
C ILE A 30 -0.58 8.52 4.39
N VAL A 31 -1.03 9.61 5.02
CA VAL A 31 -0.31 10.91 4.95
C VAL A 31 1.09 10.77 5.55
N SER A 32 1.21 10.20 6.75
CA SER A 32 2.50 9.99 7.42
C SER A 32 3.43 9.07 6.62
N THR A 33 2.93 7.95 6.10
CA THR A 33 3.72 7.03 5.27
C THR A 33 4.12 7.67 3.95
N LYS A 34 3.27 8.53 3.35
CA LYS A 34 3.58 9.22 2.09
C LYS A 34 4.67 10.27 2.25
N GLU A 35 4.67 11.00 3.37
CA GLU A 35 5.76 11.92 3.72
C GLU A 35 7.08 11.15 3.89
N SER A 36 7.08 10.10 4.71
CA SER A 36 8.25 9.25 4.93
C SER A 36 8.76 8.59 3.62
N MET A 37 7.85 8.16 2.74
CA MET A 37 8.19 7.64 1.42
C MET A 37 8.93 8.67 0.57
N GLY A 38 8.53 9.95 0.63
CA GLY A 38 9.19 11.04 -0.09
C GLY A 38 10.66 11.16 0.30
N ASP A 39 10.95 11.12 1.60
CA ASP A 39 12.31 11.20 2.13
C ASP A 39 13.16 9.97 1.76
N VAL A 40 12.59 8.77 1.94
CA VAL A 40 13.28 7.51 1.63
C VAL A 40 13.57 7.39 0.12
N MET A 41 12.64 7.83 -0.73
CA MET A 41 12.82 7.84 -2.18
C MET A 41 13.88 8.87 -2.60
N LYS A 42 13.87 10.06 -1.98
CA LYS A 42 14.91 11.08 -2.21
C LYS A 42 16.29 10.54 -1.87
N ASN A 43 16.46 9.92 -0.70
CA ASN A 43 17.72 9.31 -0.28
C ASN A 43 18.17 8.19 -1.22
N SER A 44 17.23 7.36 -1.69
CA SER A 44 17.52 6.27 -2.64
C SER A 44 17.94 6.81 -4.01
N SER A 45 17.33 7.90 -4.48
CA SER A 45 17.72 8.58 -5.71
C SER A 45 19.12 9.20 -5.62
N PHE A 46 19.49 9.75 -4.45
CA PHE A 46 20.87 10.20 -4.19
C PHE A 46 21.85 9.03 -4.21
N ALA A 47 21.55 7.93 -3.52
CA ALA A 47 22.40 6.73 -3.53
C ALA A 47 22.59 6.16 -4.95
N LEU A 48 21.57 6.24 -5.81
CA LEU A 48 21.70 5.87 -7.23
C LEU A 48 22.67 6.78 -7.98
N THR A 49 22.64 8.09 -7.68
CA THR A 49 23.51 9.07 -8.31
C THR A 49 24.97 8.83 -7.90
N GLU A 50 25.22 8.55 -6.62
CA GLU A 50 26.54 8.17 -6.11
C GLU A 50 27.04 6.86 -6.73
N ALA A 51 26.18 5.85 -6.84
CA ALA A 51 26.52 4.58 -7.48
C ALA A 51 26.87 4.76 -8.97
N LYS A 52 26.10 5.60 -9.70
CA LYS A 52 26.39 5.95 -11.10
C LYS A 52 27.72 6.68 -11.25
N TYR A 53 28.02 7.62 -10.35
CA TYR A 53 29.28 8.34 -10.37
C TYR A 53 30.48 7.43 -10.10
N ALA A 54 30.36 6.53 -9.11
CA ALA A 54 31.45 5.66 -8.69
C ALA A 54 31.79 4.53 -9.67
N ALA A 55 30.78 4.02 -10.41
CA ALA A 55 30.93 2.84 -11.25
C ALA A 55 30.72 3.06 -12.76
N GLY A 56 30.40 4.29 -13.19
CA GLY A 56 30.28 4.67 -14.60
C GLY A 56 29.04 4.09 -15.30
N GLU A 57 28.96 4.24 -16.64
CA GLU A 57 27.80 3.84 -17.44
C GLU A 57 27.60 2.32 -17.59
N ASN A 58 28.65 1.53 -17.34
CA ASN A 58 28.63 0.07 -17.54
C ASN A 58 27.64 -0.67 -16.62
N ILE A 59 27.27 -0.08 -15.48
CA ILE A 59 26.30 -0.67 -14.55
C ILE A 59 24.93 -0.90 -15.17
N LYS A 60 24.49 -0.01 -16.07
CA LYS A 60 23.13 -0.06 -16.60
C LYS A 60 22.92 -1.34 -17.40
N HIS A 61 23.91 -1.73 -18.21
CA HIS A 61 23.88 -2.97 -19.00
C HIS A 61 23.96 -4.20 -18.11
N VAL A 62 24.89 -4.21 -17.15
CA VAL A 62 25.06 -5.32 -16.21
C VAL A 62 23.80 -5.56 -15.38
N VAL A 63 23.13 -4.51 -14.91
CA VAL A 63 21.89 -4.66 -14.14
C VAL A 63 20.77 -5.20 -15.02
N LEU A 64 20.58 -4.67 -16.23
CA LEU A 64 19.51 -5.09 -17.13
C LEU A 64 19.66 -6.55 -17.59
N GLU A 65 20.88 -6.99 -17.89
CA GLU A 65 21.16 -8.36 -18.34
C GLU A 65 21.01 -9.39 -17.20
N ASN A 66 21.18 -8.98 -15.94
CA ASN A 66 21.04 -9.86 -14.79
C ASN A 66 19.58 -10.02 -14.29
N VAL A 67 18.59 -9.34 -14.89
CA VAL A 67 17.18 -9.49 -14.48
C VAL A 67 16.58 -10.74 -15.14
N GLN A 68 16.67 -11.89 -14.47
CA GLN A 68 15.98 -13.13 -14.88
C GLN A 68 14.69 -13.37 -14.08
N THR A 69 14.75 -13.19 -12.76
CA THR A 69 13.61 -13.40 -11.86
C THR A 69 13.52 -12.27 -10.84
N ALA A 70 12.30 -11.95 -10.40
CA ALA A 70 12.07 -10.93 -9.39
C ALA A 70 12.46 -11.45 -7.99
N THR A 71 13.44 -10.80 -7.36
CA THR A 71 13.89 -11.09 -5.99
C THR A 71 12.84 -10.72 -4.93
N LEU A 72 12.05 -9.68 -5.21
CA LEU A 72 10.95 -9.22 -4.36
C LEU A 72 9.63 -9.42 -5.08
N LYS A 73 8.73 -10.19 -4.47
CA LYS A 73 7.38 -10.45 -4.97
C LYS A 73 6.37 -9.89 -3.98
N VAL A 74 5.17 -9.60 -4.48
CA VAL A 74 4.05 -9.09 -3.66
C VAL A 74 2.96 -10.14 -3.64
N ARG A 75 2.48 -10.49 -2.45
CA ARG A 75 1.34 -11.38 -2.24
C ARG A 75 0.14 -10.55 -1.78
N SER A 76 -1.02 -10.82 -2.35
CA SER A 76 -2.28 -10.24 -1.90
C SER A 76 -2.95 -11.14 -0.87
N ARG A 77 -3.42 -10.54 0.22
CA ARG A 77 -4.20 -11.17 1.29
C ARG A 77 -5.50 -10.38 1.48
N GLN A 78 -6.55 -11.04 1.93
CA GLN A 78 -7.80 -10.36 2.28
C GLN A 78 -7.92 -10.24 3.79
N GLU A 79 -8.20 -9.03 4.28
CA GLU A 79 -8.51 -8.73 5.67
C GLU A 79 -9.96 -8.27 5.79
N ASN A 80 -10.70 -8.73 6.81
CA ASN A 80 -12.10 -8.36 6.98
C ASN A 80 -12.26 -7.35 8.12
N ILE A 81 -12.70 -6.14 7.80
CA ILE A 81 -12.97 -5.08 8.78
C ILE A 81 -14.45 -4.71 8.74
N ALA A 82 -15.15 -4.94 9.86
CA ALA A 82 -16.58 -4.63 10.01
C ALA A 82 -17.48 -5.19 8.88
N GLY A 83 -17.10 -6.33 8.30
CA GLY A 83 -17.82 -6.98 7.21
C GLY A 83 -17.50 -6.44 5.81
N VAL A 84 -16.39 -5.71 5.64
CA VAL A 84 -15.82 -5.28 4.36
C VAL A 84 -14.50 -6.02 4.15
N LYS A 85 -14.36 -6.70 3.00
CA LYS A 85 -13.12 -7.39 2.63
C LYS A 85 -12.16 -6.38 2.00
N LEU A 86 -11.07 -6.08 2.69
CA LEU A 86 -10.03 -5.18 2.25
C LEU A 86 -8.84 -5.98 1.69
N PRO A 87 -8.31 -5.62 0.52
CA PRO A 87 -7.07 -6.19 0.01
C PRO A 87 -5.87 -5.62 0.77
N LYS A 88 -4.99 -6.50 1.22
CA LYS A 88 -3.74 -6.21 1.92
C LYS A 88 -2.58 -6.79 1.12
N PHE A 89 -1.53 -6.02 0.92
CA PHE A 89 -0.33 -6.51 0.25
C PHE A 89 0.77 -6.81 1.27
N GLU A 90 1.39 -7.98 1.12
CA GLU A 90 2.55 -8.42 1.89
C GLU A 90 3.71 -8.61 0.90
N HIS A 91 4.89 -8.08 1.23
CA HIS A 91 6.09 -8.34 0.45
C HIS A 91 6.67 -9.71 0.85
N PHE A 92 7.15 -10.46 -0.13
CA PHE A 92 7.82 -11.74 0.07
C PHE A 92 9.09 -11.76 -0.77
N SER A 93 10.22 -12.02 -0.12
CA SER A 93 11.48 -12.25 -0.83
C SER A 93 11.67 -13.76 -0.98
N GLU A 94 11.69 -14.22 -2.23
CA GLU A 94 11.89 -15.63 -2.55
C GLU A 94 13.37 -15.87 -2.85
N GLY A 95 14.19 -15.97 -1.80
CA GLY A 95 15.56 -16.50 -1.86
C GLY A 95 16.61 -15.65 -2.60
N GLU A 96 17.86 -15.73 -2.13
CA GLU A 96 19.01 -14.96 -2.61
C GLU A 96 19.25 -15.07 -4.11
N THR A 97 19.00 -13.98 -4.84
CA THR A 97 19.75 -13.72 -6.07
C THR A 97 21.11 -13.20 -5.65
N LYS A 98 22.11 -14.10 -5.63
CA LYS A 98 23.53 -13.76 -5.49
C LYS A 98 23.97 -12.98 -6.74
N ASN A 99 23.67 -11.69 -6.74
CA ASN A 99 24.26 -10.72 -7.67
C ASN A 99 25.71 -10.42 -7.24
N ASP A 100 26.52 -11.47 -7.07
CA ASP A 100 27.93 -11.36 -6.68
C ASP A 100 28.78 -10.73 -7.80
N LEU A 101 28.28 -10.71 -9.05
CA LEU A 101 29.00 -10.14 -10.18
C LEU A 101 28.88 -8.61 -10.32
N THR A 102 27.92 -7.94 -9.67
CA THR A 102 27.71 -6.49 -9.85
C THR A 102 28.69 -5.62 -9.05
N GLY A 103 29.59 -6.24 -8.27
CA GLY A 103 30.52 -5.56 -7.37
C GLY A 103 32.01 -5.77 -7.66
N LEU A 104 32.38 -6.47 -8.73
CA LEU A 104 33.78 -6.79 -9.06
C LEU A 104 34.56 -5.62 -9.69
N ALA A 105 33.87 -4.59 -10.17
CA ALA A 105 34.48 -3.36 -10.69
C ALA A 105 34.54 -2.25 -9.62
N ARG A 106 35.29 -1.17 -9.88
CA ARG A 106 35.33 0.03 -9.02
C ARG A 106 33.90 0.51 -8.74
N GLY A 107 33.53 0.65 -7.46
CA GLY A 107 32.23 1.17 -7.02
C GLY A 107 31.21 0.14 -6.51
N GLY A 108 31.52 -1.16 -6.47
CA GLY A 108 30.60 -2.21 -6.00
C GLY A 108 29.94 -1.98 -4.64
N GLN A 109 30.67 -1.39 -3.68
CA GLN A 109 30.12 -1.05 -2.36
C GLN A 109 28.97 -0.03 -2.44
N GLN A 110 29.08 0.97 -3.33
CA GLN A 110 28.04 1.98 -3.53
C GLN A 110 26.81 1.39 -4.24
N VAL A 111 27.02 0.42 -5.13
CA VAL A 111 25.93 -0.31 -5.78
C VAL A 111 25.13 -1.14 -4.78
N GLN A 112 25.80 -1.82 -3.85
CA GLN A 112 25.13 -2.60 -2.81
C GLN A 112 24.37 -1.69 -1.83
N ALA A 113 24.95 -0.55 -1.46
CA ALA A 113 24.28 0.46 -0.64
C ALA A 113 23.02 1.01 -1.33
N CYS A 114 23.12 1.34 -2.63
CA CYS A 114 21.99 1.74 -3.45
C CYS A 114 20.92 0.63 -3.50
N ARG A 115 21.30 -0.63 -3.73
CA ARG A 115 20.37 -1.76 -3.73
C ARG A 115 19.61 -1.85 -2.40
N ALA A 116 20.30 -1.76 -1.27
CA ALA A 116 19.68 -1.81 0.05
C ALA A 116 18.68 -0.65 0.28
N ALA A 117 19.02 0.56 -0.20
CA ALA A 117 18.14 1.72 -0.12
C ALA A 117 16.86 1.54 -0.97
N TYR A 118 16.99 0.99 -2.19
CA TYR A 118 15.85 0.71 -3.05
C TYR A 118 14.98 -0.44 -2.55
N VAL A 119 15.56 -1.49 -1.96
CA VAL A 119 14.78 -2.57 -1.36
C VAL A 119 13.88 -2.02 -0.24
N LYS A 120 14.43 -1.21 0.67
CA LYS A 120 13.66 -0.52 1.71
C LYS A 120 12.59 0.41 1.13
N SER A 121 12.90 1.11 0.05
CA SER A 121 11.93 1.97 -0.64
C SER A 121 10.75 1.17 -1.21
N ILE A 122 11.03 0.00 -1.80
CA ILE A 122 9.99 -0.88 -2.37
C ILE A 122 9.13 -1.49 -1.26
N GLU A 123 9.72 -1.91 -0.14
CA GLU A 123 8.95 -2.40 1.02
C GLU A 123 7.94 -1.36 1.51
N LEU A 124 8.38 -0.09 1.62
CA LEU A 124 7.53 1.02 2.06
C LEU A 124 6.47 1.39 1.00
N LEU A 125 6.81 1.30 -0.29
CA LEU A 125 5.85 1.44 -1.39
C LEU A 125 4.77 0.36 -1.37
N VAL A 126 5.12 -0.89 -1.05
CA VAL A 126 4.14 -2.00 -0.94
C VAL A 126 3.19 -1.75 0.22
N GLU A 127 3.68 -1.29 1.37
CA GLU A 127 2.82 -0.91 2.50
C GLU A 127 1.88 0.25 2.11
N LEU A 128 2.40 1.28 1.46
CA LEU A 128 1.62 2.44 1.03
C LEU A 128 0.55 2.04 -0.01
N ALA A 129 0.89 1.19 -0.98
CA ALA A 129 -0.06 0.64 -1.94
C ALA A 129 -1.18 -0.14 -1.24
N SER A 130 -0.83 -0.95 -0.23
CA SER A 130 -1.81 -1.68 0.58
C SER A 130 -2.80 -0.74 1.27
N LEU A 131 -2.30 0.34 1.88
CA LEU A 131 -3.14 1.34 2.53
C LEU A 131 -4.03 2.07 1.53
N GLN A 132 -3.50 2.45 0.37
CA GLN A 132 -4.26 3.15 -0.68
C GLN A 132 -5.36 2.30 -1.29
N THR A 133 -5.08 1.04 -1.62
CA THR A 133 -6.11 0.13 -2.17
C THR A 133 -7.18 -0.17 -1.12
N SER A 134 -6.78 -0.43 0.13
CA SER A 134 -7.72 -0.56 1.24
C SER A 134 -8.59 0.69 1.42
N PHE A 135 -8.00 1.89 1.31
CA PHE A 135 -8.70 3.16 1.44
C PHE A 135 -9.79 3.35 0.37
N LEU A 136 -9.49 3.06 -0.89
CA LEU A 136 -10.46 3.17 -1.99
C LEU A 136 -11.65 2.21 -1.80
N THR A 137 -11.37 0.95 -1.44
CA THR A 137 -12.43 -0.04 -1.18
C THR A 137 -13.28 0.31 0.04
N LEU A 138 -12.67 0.89 1.08
CA LEU A 138 -13.37 1.33 2.27
C LEU A 138 -14.26 2.56 2.01
N ASP A 139 -13.80 3.53 1.21
CA ASP A 139 -14.58 4.70 0.80
C ASP A 139 -15.86 4.29 0.06
N GLU A 140 -15.75 3.37 -0.88
CA GLU A 140 -16.90 2.84 -1.62
C GLU A 140 -17.90 2.12 -0.68
N ALA A 141 -17.39 1.32 0.26
CA ALA A 141 -18.21 0.64 1.26
C ALA A 141 -18.95 1.64 2.19
N ILE A 142 -18.31 2.75 2.57
CA ILE A 142 -18.93 3.82 3.36
C ILE A 142 -20.02 4.52 2.55
N LYS A 143 -19.74 4.90 1.30
CA LYS A 143 -20.72 5.56 0.41
C LYS A 143 -21.96 4.70 0.19
N THR A 144 -21.79 3.40 -0.07
CA THR A 144 -22.91 2.47 -0.24
C THR A 144 -23.71 2.28 1.06
N THR A 145 -23.03 2.20 2.21
CA THR A 145 -23.70 2.11 3.52
C THR A 145 -24.49 3.38 3.84
N ASN A 146 -23.92 4.57 3.63
CA ASN A 146 -24.60 5.85 3.83
C ASN A 146 -25.81 6.02 2.90
N ARG A 147 -25.69 5.62 1.63
CA ARG A 147 -26.84 5.60 0.70
C ARG A 147 -27.96 4.69 1.22
N ARG A 148 -27.65 3.51 1.75
CA ARG A 148 -28.64 2.59 2.33
C ARG A 148 -29.31 3.16 3.59
N VAL A 149 -28.54 3.81 4.46
CA VAL A 149 -29.06 4.49 5.65
C VAL A 149 -30.05 5.60 5.25
N ASN A 150 -29.67 6.41 4.26
CA ASN A 150 -30.49 7.52 3.76
C ASN A 150 -31.79 7.01 3.09
N ALA A 151 -31.70 5.96 2.26
CA ALA A 151 -32.88 5.34 1.66
C ALA A 151 -33.84 4.77 2.72
N LEU A 152 -33.32 4.16 3.78
CA LEU A 152 -34.15 3.66 4.88
C LEU A 152 -34.87 4.78 5.63
N GLU A 153 -34.21 5.93 5.81
CA GLU A 153 -34.76 7.06 6.55
C GLU A 153 -35.78 7.87 5.74
N ASN A 154 -35.44 8.22 4.50
CA ASN A 154 -36.21 9.16 3.69
C ASN A 154 -37.17 8.51 2.68
N VAL A 155 -37.03 7.21 2.39
CA VAL A 155 -37.90 6.52 1.42
C VAL A 155 -38.70 5.40 2.07
N VAL A 156 -38.06 4.56 2.90
CA VAL A 156 -38.70 3.35 3.44
C VAL A 156 -39.54 3.63 4.67
N LYS A 157 -39.04 4.41 5.66
CA LYS A 157 -39.84 4.80 6.84
C LYS A 157 -41.10 5.62 6.49
N PRO A 158 -41.10 6.56 5.53
CA PRO A 158 -42.30 7.35 5.21
C PRO A 158 -43.34 6.58 4.37
N ARG A 159 -42.92 5.53 3.66
CA ARG A 159 -43.80 4.70 2.83
C ARG A 159 -44.42 3.51 3.57
N LEU A 160 -44.02 3.27 4.83
CA LEU A 160 -44.46 2.15 5.69
C LEU A 160 -45.21 2.67 6.91
#